data_AF-A0A2A5FDY7-F1
#
_entry.id   AF-A0A2A5FDY7-F1
#
_cell.length_a   1.000
_cell.length_b   1.000
_cell.length_c   1.000
_cell.angle_alpha   90.00
_cell.angle_beta   90.00
_cell.angle_gamma   90.00
#
_symmetry.space_group_name_H-M   'P 1'
#
loop_
_entity.id
_entity.type
_entity.pdbx_description
1 polymer ?
#
loop_
_entity_poly.entity_id
_entity_poly.type
_entity_poly.pdbx_seq_one_letter_code
_entity_poly.pdbx_strand_id
1 'polypeptide(L)' 'MGLVGELALESPAFASSVLVAGLGDLEMYGQMFLMAYGGIWFFAASWGAIIGLIITPVTYLGLIVGLEHFTTKTTTRS' A
#
# COMPACT_ATOMS: atom_id res chain seq x y z
N MET A 1 -4.95 -14.44 11.59
CA MET A 1 -5.62 -13.17 11.22
C MET A 1 -4.68 -12.09 11.69
N GLY A 2 -3.96 -11.45 10.76
CA GLY A 2 -2.73 -10.70 11.09
C GLY A 2 -3.00 -9.32 11.69
N LEU A 3 -2.02 -8.81 12.45
CA LEU A 3 -1.95 -7.50 13.14
C LEU A 3 -2.60 -6.33 12.37
N VAL A 4 -2.49 -6.35 11.04
CA VAL A 4 -3.07 -5.37 10.11
C VAL A 4 -4.59 -5.31 10.17
N GLY A 5 -5.24 -6.46 10.30
CA GLY A 5 -6.69 -6.57 10.43
C GLY A 5 -7.17 -6.06 11.79
N GLU A 6 -6.37 -6.22 12.85
CA GLU A 6 -6.64 -5.63 14.17
C GLU A 6 -6.49 -4.10 14.14
N LEU A 7 -5.40 -3.57 13.57
CA LEU A 7 -5.18 -2.12 13.47
C LEU A 7 -6.22 -1.39 12.61
N ALA A 8 -6.71 -2.03 11.54
CA ALA A 8 -7.80 -1.50 10.72
C ALA A 8 -9.15 -1.47 11.45
N LEU A 9 -9.37 -2.39 12.40
CA LEU A 9 -10.56 -2.42 13.25
C LEU A 9 -10.45 -1.46 14.45
N GLU A 10 -9.23 -1.20 14.95
CA GLU A 10 -8.97 -0.32 16.09
C GLU A 10 -8.86 1.17 15.71
N SER A 11 -8.53 1.49 14.46
CA SER A 11 -8.37 2.88 14.01
C SER A 11 -9.05 3.16 12.66
N PRO A 12 -10.24 3.80 12.67
CA PRO A 12 -10.96 4.20 11.46
C PRO A 12 -10.15 5.14 10.55
N ALA A 13 -9.32 6.00 11.15
CA ALA A 13 -8.44 6.91 10.42
C ALA A 13 -7.36 6.16 9.65
N PHE A 14 -6.87 5.05 10.19
CA PHE A 14 -5.89 4.19 9.54
C PHE A 14 -6.50 3.38 8.39
N ALA A 15 -7.69 2.78 8.58
CA ALA A 15 -8.40 2.12 7.49
C ALA A 15 -8.72 3.08 6.35
N SER A 16 -9.12 4.32 6.68
CA SER A 16 -9.39 5.37 5.69
C SER A 16 -8.13 5.80 4.94
N SER A 17 -6.97 5.93 5.59
CA SER A 17 -5.74 6.35 4.92
C SER A 17 -5.20 5.28 3.98
N VAL A 18 -5.27 4.01 4.38
CA VAL A 18 -4.91 2.86 3.52
C VAL A 18 -5.86 2.77 2.32
N LEU A 19 -7.16 2.98 2.51
CA LEU A 19 -8.13 3.01 1.43
C LEU A 19 -7.86 4.15 0.43
N VAL A 20 -7.59 5.36 0.93
CA VAL A 20 -7.30 6.53 0.08
C VAL A 20 -6.00 6.34 -0.71
N ALA A 21 -4.96 5.82 -0.06
CA ALA A 21 -3.70 5.49 -0.75
C ALA A 21 -3.91 4.41 -1.83
N GLY A 22 -4.65 3.35 -1.52
CA GLY A 22 -4.96 2.28 -2.48
C GLY A 22 -5.81 2.75 -3.68
N LEU A 23 -6.74 3.68 -3.46
CA LEU A 23 -7.52 4.31 -4.54
C LEU A 23 -6.63 5.18 -5.45
N GLY A 24 -5.69 5.94 -4.87
CA GLY A 24 -4.73 6.74 -5.64
C GLY A 24 -3.80 5.88 -6.50
N ASP A 25 -3.30 4.77 -5.95
CA ASP A 25 -2.47 3.83 -6.69
C ASP A 25 -3.24 3.17 -7.84
N LEU A 26 -4.52 2.80 -7.60
CA LEU A 26 -5.38 2.22 -8.63
C LEU A 26 -5.66 3.20 -9.77
N GLU A 27 -5.90 4.48 -9.45
CA GLU A 27 -6.08 5.54 -10.46
C GLU A 27 -4.80 5.70 -11.30
N MET A 28 -3.63 5.79 -10.65
CA MET A 28 -2.35 5.94 -11.32
C MET A 28 -2.05 4.76 -12.26
N TYR A 29 -2.23 3.51 -11.79
CA TYR A 29 -2.04 2.33 -12.63
C TYR A 29 -3.05 2.27 -13.78
N GLY A 30 -4.30 2.69 -13.55
CA GLY A 30 -5.31 2.80 -14.60
C GLY A 30 -4.92 3.80 -15.69
N GLN A 31 -4.40 4.97 -15.33
CA GLN A 31 -3.91 5.97 -16.29
C GLN A 31 -2.70 5.46 -17.06
N MET A 32 -1.74 4.82 -16.39
CA MET A 32 -0.58 4.20 -17.06
C MET A 32 -1.00 3.12 -18.06
N PHE A 33 -2.00 2.30 -17.69
CA PHE A 33 -2.55 1.28 -18.58
C PHE A 33 -3.22 1.89 -19.81
N LEU A 34 -4.01 2.95 -19.64
CA LEU A 34 -4.66 3.67 -20.74
C LEU A 34 -3.64 4.32 -21.68
N MET A 35 -2.58 4.93 -21.13
CA MET A 35 -1.50 5.52 -21.94
C MET A 35 -0.70 4.46 -22.73
N ALA A 36 -0.56 3.26 -22.18
CA ALA A 36 0.15 2.17 -22.83
C ALA A 36 -0.75 1.32 -23.75
N TYR A 37 -2.08 1.51 -23.71
CA TYR A 37 -3.04 0.69 -24.45
C TYR A 37 -2.84 0.80 -25.97
N GLY A 38 -2.69 -0.36 -26.62
CA GLY A 38 -2.41 -0.45 -28.07
C GLY A 38 -0.95 -0.21 -28.46
N GLY A 39 -0.05 0.07 -27.52
CA GLY A 39 1.39 0.22 -27.75
C GLY A 39 2.21 -1.01 -27.36
N ILE A 40 3.47 -1.07 -27.80
CA ILE A 40 4.41 -2.15 -27.45
C ILE A 40 4.66 -2.27 -25.94
N TRP A 41 4.44 -1.19 -25.20
CA TRP A 41 4.64 -1.10 -23.75
C TRP A 41 3.44 -1.59 -22.94
N PHE A 42 2.33 -1.95 -23.59
CA PHE A 42 1.10 -2.39 -22.93
C PHE A 42 1.32 -3.54 -21.94
N PHE A 43 2.02 -4.59 -22.38
CA PHE A 43 2.31 -5.75 -21.54
C PHE A 43 3.22 -5.39 -20.37
N ALA A 44 4.25 -4.58 -20.61
CA ALA A 44 5.16 -4.13 -19.56
C ALA A 44 4.45 -3.27 -18.49
N ALA A 45 3.58 -2.35 -18.92
CA ALA A 45 2.76 -1.53 -18.02
C ALA A 45 1.78 -2.39 -17.20
N SER A 46 1.14 -3.38 -17.84
CA SER A 46 0.21 -4.30 -17.18
C SER A 46 0.92 -5.16 -16.11
N TRP A 47 2.07 -5.74 -16.45
CA TRP A 47 2.86 -6.52 -15.50
C TRP A 47 3.43 -5.67 -14.37
N GLY A 48 3.88 -4.44 -14.67
CA GLY A 48 4.34 -3.48 -13.66
C GLY A 48 3.24 -3.09 -12.68
N ALA A 49 2.01 -2.87 -13.15
CA ALA A 49 0.86 -2.58 -12.30
C ALA A 49 0.51 -3.76 -11.38
N ILE A 50 0.51 -5.00 -11.90
CA ILE A 50 0.24 -6.20 -11.09
C ILE A 50 1.30 -6.37 -9.99
N ILE A 51 2.58 -6.21 -10.34
CA ILE A 51 3.68 -6.29 -9.36
C ILE A 51 3.54 -5.19 -8.31
N GLY A 52 3.24 -3.96 -8.73
CA GLY A 52 2.97 -2.84 -7.84
C GLY A 52 1.84 -3.14 -6.84
N LEU A 53 0.71 -3.65 -7.32
CA LEU A 53 -0.44 -4.02 -6.46
C LEU A 53 -0.10 -5.12 -5.44
N ILE A 54 0.90 -5.96 -5.68
CA ILE A 54 1.33 -7.02 -4.74
C ILE A 54 2.37 -6.48 -3.75
N ILE A 55 3.33 -5.68 -4.22
CA ILE A 55 4.43 -5.17 -3.38
C ILE A 55 3.93 -4.07 -2.45
N THR A 56 3.09 -3.16 -2.94
CA THR A 56 2.62 -1.99 -2.19
C THR A 56 1.99 -2.37 -0.83
N PRO A 57 1.07 -3.36 -0.74
CA PRO A 57 0.59 -3.85 0.54
C PRO A 57 1.72 -4.33 1.46
N VAL A 58 2.65 -5.13 0.95
CA VAL A 58 3.78 -5.67 1.73
C VAL A 58 4.68 -4.56 2.26
N THR A 59 4.95 -3.54 1.45
CA THR A 59 5.73 -2.37 1.86
C THR A 59 5.01 -1.55 2.92
N TYR A 60 3.69 -1.33 2.77
CA TYR A 60 2.89 -0.68 3.81
C TYR A 60 2.93 -1.46 5.13
N LEU A 61 2.78 -2.79 5.11
CA LEU A 61 2.88 -3.62 6.31
C LEU A 61 4.26 -3.52 6.97
N GLY A 62 5.33 -3.54 6.16
CA GLY A 62 6.70 -3.38 6.66
C GLY A 62 6.94 -2.02 7.32
N LEU A 63 6.37 -0.94 6.76
CA LEU A 63 6.45 0.40 7.34
C LEU A 63 5.66 0.50 8.65
N ILE A 64 4.47 -0.09 8.72
CA ILE A 64 3.63 -0.10 9.93
C ILE A 64 4.34 -0.83 11.07
N VAL A 65 4.81 -2.06 10.82
CA VAL A 65 5.57 -2.83 11.81
C VAL A 65 6.85 -2.10 12.23
N GLY A 66 7.52 -1.43 11.28
CA GLY A 66 8.68 -0.59 11.56
C GLY A 66 8.35 0.60 12.48
N LEU A 67 7.22 1.26 12.24
CA LEU A 67 6.72 2.38 13.05
C LEU A 67 6.32 1.94 14.46
N GLU A 68 5.60 0.82 14.60
CA GLU A 68 5.22 0.24 15.90
C GLU A 68 6.44 -0.16 16.74
N HIS A 69 7.45 -0.77 16.09
CA HIS A 69 8.70 -1.11 16.78
C HIS A 69 9.47 0.13 17.23
N PHE A 70 9.38 1.22 16.47
CA PHE A 70 10.05 2.48 16.80
C PHE A 70 9.34 3.18 17.98
N THR A 71 8.02 3.32 17.92
CA THR A 71 7.23 3.99 18.96
C THR A 71 7.28 3.25 20.29
N THR A 72 7.21 1.92 20.28
CA THR A 72 7.33 1.08 21.47
C THR A 72 8.67 1.31 22.18
N LYS A 73 9.77 1.39 21.44
CA LYS A 73 11.11 1.61 22.00
C LYS A 73 11.31 3.01 22.58
N THR A 74 10.62 4.02 22.06
CA THR A 74 10.71 5.39 22.59
C THR A 74 9.88 5.59 23.86
N THR A 75 8.75 4.88 24.03
CA THR A 75 7.86 5.03 25.20
C THR A 75 8.38 4.32 26.46
N THR A 76 9.13 3.22 26.35
CA THR A 76 9.67 2.53 27.55
C THR A 76 10.92 3.19 28.14
N ARG A 77 11.36 4.33 27.60
CA ARG A 77 12.60 5.03 28.01
C ARG A 77 12.36 6.35 28.76
N SER A 78 11.14 6.57 29.26
CA SER A 78 10.80 7.62 30.25
C SER A 78 10.46 7.00 31.59
#